data_AF-A0A847Y830-F1
#
_entry.id   AF-A0A847Y830-F1
#
_cell.length_a   1.000
_cell.length_b   1.000
_cell.length_c   1.000
_cell.angle_alpha   90.00
_cell.angle_beta   90.00
_cell.angle_gamma   90.00
#
_symmetry.space_group_name_H-M   'P 1'
#
loop_
_entity.id
_entity.type
_entity.pdbx_description
1 polymer ?
#
loop_
_entity_poly.entity_id
_entity_poly.type
_entity_poly.pdbx_seq_one_letter_code
_entity_poly.pdbx_strand_id
1 'polypeptide(L)'
;MVDPRGQSVGRFPTLGAALSAAQAGDEIRLDFDGPLEIEPCDVRGRSLIIAAAEGRRPELVLRPALGTLFQRQKTFFAAAGATLTFRDLDLRAENVSSVWPDGWSVMHLDFGSQVVLERCVVTVAERGWSSQDRATAARIFEVRSDPQSYVLLTGGLPSSDIAVRPIAISLKNCVLRGETAAVWVGAGQPLSVSLENCLTSTTGRLLEAVGSDMPLAKESVVRLTAANVTCAVRSGVVRVIPGEYRPYVPQVEIDARASVWVGPPQGVLVEHVGMSAEEALGRFRWRGDRNFYERFAVFWSIAPGTGPETLRLPFEAWKNYWRWENETSPAWGAVPWSRPLPDGTLPHEHTPRDFSLMDPMIDDAAIGLAGEVGCLADRLPAVSSATAAVPP
;
A
#
# COMPACT_ATOMS: atom_id res chain seq x y z
N MET A 1 2.17 -1.74 28.26
CA MET A 1 3.13 -2.63 27.55
C MET A 1 2.42 -3.93 27.22
N VAL A 2 2.61 -4.50 26.04
CA VAL A 2 2.11 -5.83 25.69
C VAL A 2 3.21 -6.85 25.98
N ASP A 3 2.91 -7.81 26.84
CA ASP A 3 3.77 -8.92 27.20
C ASP A 3 2.87 -10.17 27.29
N PRO A 4 2.92 -11.07 26.30
CA PRO A 4 2.09 -12.26 26.26
C PRO A 4 2.25 -13.19 27.47
N ARG A 5 3.35 -13.09 28.22
CA ARG A 5 3.59 -13.88 29.43
C ARG A 5 2.92 -13.29 30.67
N GLY A 6 2.53 -12.02 30.62
CA GLY A 6 1.61 -11.33 31.53
C GLY A 6 1.83 -11.59 33.02
N GLN A 7 2.80 -10.93 33.66
CA GLN A 7 3.03 -11.12 35.11
C GLN A 7 3.19 -9.83 35.95
N SER A 8 2.85 -8.64 35.44
CA SER A 8 2.96 -7.42 36.26
C SER A 8 2.01 -6.28 35.86
N VAL A 9 1.81 -5.35 36.79
CA VAL A 9 0.97 -4.15 36.62
C VAL A 9 1.45 -3.32 35.42
N GLY A 10 0.51 -2.91 34.55
CA GLY A 10 0.83 -2.15 33.32
C GLY A 10 1.32 -3.00 32.15
N ARG A 11 1.35 -4.33 32.30
CA ARG A 11 1.55 -5.31 31.22
C ARG A 11 0.24 -5.97 30.84
N PHE A 12 -0.04 -6.04 29.55
CA PHE A 12 -1.24 -6.62 28.98
C PHE A 12 -0.88 -7.87 28.18
N PRO A 13 -1.64 -8.97 28.30
CA PRO A 13 -1.35 -10.20 27.55
C PRO A 13 -1.66 -10.07 26.06
N THR A 14 -2.50 -9.11 25.67
CA THR A 14 -2.95 -8.92 24.28
C THR A 14 -2.87 -7.45 23.87
N LEU A 15 -2.76 -7.20 22.56
CA LEU A 15 -2.86 -5.85 22.01
C LEU A 15 -4.22 -5.22 22.29
N GLY A 16 -5.32 -6.00 22.17
CA GLY A 16 -6.66 -5.52 22.45
C GLY A 16 -6.82 -4.97 23.88
N ALA A 17 -6.30 -5.70 24.89
CA ALA A 17 -6.34 -5.24 26.27
C ALA A 17 -5.50 -3.96 26.49
N ALA A 18 -4.34 -3.86 25.83
CA ALA A 18 -3.53 -2.64 25.87
C ALA A 18 -4.25 -1.46 25.20
N LEU A 19 -4.90 -1.68 24.06
CA LEU A 19 -5.69 -0.66 23.37
C LEU A 19 -6.86 -0.19 24.24
N SER A 20 -7.59 -1.09 24.90
CA SER A 20 -8.69 -0.71 25.80
C SER A 20 -8.25 0.16 26.96
N ALA A 21 -7.03 -0.01 27.45
CA ALA A 21 -6.47 0.77 28.56
C ALA A 21 -5.76 2.07 28.11
N ALA A 22 -5.38 2.18 26.84
CA ALA A 22 -4.62 3.31 26.31
C ALA A 22 -5.48 4.58 26.16
N GLN A 23 -4.88 5.71 26.51
CA GLN A 23 -5.41 7.06 26.29
C GLN A 23 -4.87 7.66 24.99
N ALA A 24 -5.45 8.78 24.56
CA ALA A 24 -4.97 9.49 23.37
C ALA A 24 -3.55 10.04 23.60
N GLY A 25 -2.64 9.71 22.68
CA GLY A 25 -1.22 10.04 22.73
C GLY A 25 -0.34 8.95 23.32
N ASP A 26 -0.92 7.86 23.85
CA ASP A 26 -0.15 6.80 24.50
C ASP A 26 0.71 5.99 23.52
N GLU A 27 1.83 5.49 24.05
CA GLU A 27 2.70 4.53 23.39
C GLU A 27 2.50 3.12 23.97
N ILE A 28 2.02 2.20 23.14
CA ILE A 28 1.90 0.77 23.43
C ILE A 28 3.19 0.08 22.96
N ARG A 29 4.07 -0.22 23.93
CA ARG A 29 5.29 -1.02 23.67
C ARG A 29 5.00 -2.51 23.66
N LEU A 30 5.49 -3.20 22.65
CA LEU A 30 5.41 -4.66 22.47
C LEU A 30 6.72 -5.30 22.94
N ASP A 31 6.71 -5.95 24.11
CA ASP A 31 7.89 -6.60 24.72
C ASP A 31 7.88 -8.11 24.46
N PHE A 32 7.95 -8.49 23.19
CA PHE A 32 8.07 -9.88 22.76
C PHE A 32 8.72 -9.98 21.37
N ASP A 33 9.21 -11.17 21.04
CA ASP A 33 9.73 -11.50 19.72
C ASP A 33 8.84 -12.54 19.05
N GLY A 34 8.72 -12.44 17.73
CA GLY A 34 7.97 -13.39 16.92
C GLY A 34 6.45 -13.18 16.95
N PRO A 35 5.68 -14.18 16.49
CA PRO A 35 4.28 -14.01 16.19
C PRO A 35 3.39 -13.96 17.43
N LEU A 36 2.52 -12.95 17.49
CA LEU A 36 1.38 -12.85 18.39
C LEU A 36 0.12 -12.66 17.54
N GLU A 37 -0.81 -13.61 17.62
CA GLU A 37 -2.11 -13.47 16.97
C GLU A 37 -2.94 -12.38 17.64
N ILE A 38 -3.58 -11.52 16.84
CA ILE A 38 -4.45 -10.46 17.34
C ILE A 38 -5.83 -10.50 16.71
N GLU A 39 -6.80 -10.03 17.48
CA GLU A 39 -8.16 -9.77 17.01
C GLU A 39 -8.23 -8.43 16.26
N PRO A 40 -9.25 -8.22 15.41
CA PRO A 40 -9.54 -6.92 14.82
C PRO A 40 -9.62 -5.81 15.88
N CYS A 41 -8.96 -4.70 15.59
CA CYS A 41 -8.79 -3.55 16.45
C CYS A 41 -9.58 -2.35 15.91
N ASP A 42 -10.49 -1.83 16.73
CA ASP A 42 -11.15 -0.55 16.50
C ASP A 42 -10.37 0.56 17.20
N VAL A 43 -9.83 1.48 16.40
CA VAL A 43 -8.97 2.58 16.84
C VAL A 43 -9.50 3.93 16.36
N ARG A 44 -10.79 4.00 16.03
CA ARG A 44 -11.46 5.25 15.62
C ARG A 44 -11.39 6.32 16.71
N GLY A 45 -11.09 7.55 16.29
CA GLY A 45 -10.93 8.73 17.16
C GLY A 45 -9.70 8.70 18.07
N ARG A 46 -8.76 7.76 17.85
CA ARG A 46 -7.58 7.59 18.72
C ARG A 46 -6.31 8.12 18.09
N SER A 47 -5.43 8.65 18.92
CA SER A 47 -4.05 8.96 18.56
C SER A 47 -3.14 8.01 19.35
N LEU A 48 -2.40 7.12 18.70
CA LEU A 48 -1.63 6.06 19.37
C LEU A 48 -0.33 5.74 18.64
N ILE A 49 0.68 5.35 19.42
CA ILE A 49 1.92 4.75 18.90
C ILE A 49 1.96 3.29 19.33
N ILE A 50 2.17 2.38 18.39
CA ILE A 50 2.39 0.95 18.65
C ILE A 50 3.82 0.64 18.19
N ALA A 51 4.69 0.27 19.13
CA ALA A 51 6.12 0.14 18.85
C ALA A 51 6.70 -1.13 19.48
N ALA A 52 7.70 -1.73 18.84
CA ALA A 52 8.52 -2.73 19.50
C ALA A 52 9.26 -2.14 20.72
N ALA A 53 9.43 -2.93 21.77
CA ALA A 53 10.40 -2.61 22.80
C ALA A 53 11.84 -2.70 22.24
N GLU A 54 12.79 -2.06 22.92
CA GLU A 54 14.18 -2.02 22.46
C GLU A 54 14.76 -3.43 22.26
N GLY A 55 15.39 -3.65 21.10
CA GLY A 55 15.98 -4.94 20.73
C GLY A 55 14.98 -6.04 20.42
N ARG A 56 13.67 -5.76 20.41
CA ARG A 56 12.62 -6.73 20.07
C ARG A 56 12.19 -6.63 18.61
N ARG A 57 11.67 -7.74 18.10
CA ARG A 57 11.03 -7.83 16.78
C ARG A 57 9.68 -8.58 16.87
N PRO A 58 8.63 -7.90 17.33
CA PRO A 58 7.30 -8.47 17.41
C PRO A 58 6.67 -8.56 16.02
N GLU A 59 5.91 -9.63 15.80
CA GLU A 59 5.09 -9.82 14.61
C GLU A 59 3.62 -9.98 15.03
N LEU A 60 2.75 -9.08 14.59
CA LEU A 60 1.31 -9.16 14.81
C LEU A 60 0.69 -9.97 13.68
N VAL A 61 0.15 -11.15 14.01
CA VAL A 61 -0.45 -12.07 13.06
C VAL A 61 -1.95 -11.86 13.01
N LEU A 62 -2.45 -11.70 11.80
CA LEU A 62 -3.81 -11.30 11.49
C LEU A 62 -4.48 -12.44 10.72
N ARG A 63 -5.43 -13.13 11.38
CA ARG A 63 -6.18 -14.24 10.78
C ARG A 63 -7.67 -13.97 10.89
N PRO A 64 -8.46 -14.10 9.81
CA PRO A 64 -9.91 -14.08 9.94
C PRO A 64 -10.34 -15.29 10.77
N ALA A 65 -10.94 -15.06 11.93
CA ALA A 65 -11.53 -16.16 12.70
C ALA A 65 -12.78 -16.68 11.96
N LEU A 66 -12.93 -18.00 11.80
CA LEU A 66 -14.06 -18.63 11.08
C LEU A 66 -15.45 -18.23 11.62
N GLY A 67 -15.54 -17.82 12.89
CA GLY A 67 -16.78 -17.30 13.50
C GLY A 67 -17.13 -15.86 13.11
N THR A 68 -16.24 -15.15 12.41
CA THR A 68 -16.44 -13.76 11.99
C THR A 68 -17.17 -13.64 10.66
N LEU A 69 -17.60 -14.74 10.05
CA LEU A 69 -18.42 -14.77 8.82
C LEU A 69 -19.70 -13.91 8.89
N PHE A 70 -20.18 -13.60 10.10
CA PHE A 70 -21.31 -12.70 10.33
C PHE A 70 -20.90 -11.27 10.77
N GLN A 71 -19.63 -11.04 11.07
CA GLN A 71 -19.12 -9.72 11.39
C GLN A 71 -18.96 -8.90 10.11
N ARG A 72 -19.50 -7.68 10.11
CA ARG A 72 -19.38 -6.73 9.00
C ARG A 72 -17.96 -6.18 8.81
N GLN A 73 -17.07 -6.41 9.77
CA GLN A 73 -15.76 -5.78 9.81
C GLN A 73 -14.74 -6.60 9.01
N LYS A 74 -14.56 -6.20 7.75
CA LYS A 74 -13.59 -6.79 6.80
C LYS A 74 -12.21 -6.13 6.92
N THR A 75 -11.78 -5.79 8.13
CA THR A 75 -10.54 -5.07 8.40
C THR A 75 -9.94 -5.41 9.76
N PHE A 76 -8.61 -5.43 9.86
CA PHE A 76 -7.89 -5.68 11.12
C PHE A 76 -7.71 -4.42 11.92
N PHE A 77 -7.49 -3.27 11.26
CA PHE A 77 -7.46 -1.97 11.93
C PHE A 77 -8.50 -1.06 11.29
N ALA A 78 -9.55 -0.74 12.04
CA ALA A 78 -10.52 0.28 11.65
C ALA A 78 -10.11 1.63 12.24
N ALA A 79 -9.68 2.55 11.38
CA ALA A 79 -9.20 3.87 11.74
C ALA A 79 -10.07 4.95 11.08
N ALA A 80 -10.64 5.83 11.88
CA ALA A 80 -11.42 6.97 11.43
C ALA A 80 -11.10 8.17 12.33
N GLY A 81 -10.70 9.31 11.78
CA GLY A 81 -10.24 10.45 12.58
C GLY A 81 -9.08 10.08 13.52
N ALA A 82 -8.30 9.06 13.17
CA ALA A 82 -7.27 8.49 14.03
C ALA A 82 -5.86 8.86 13.55
N THR A 83 -4.89 8.91 14.46
CA THR A 83 -3.47 9.03 14.15
C THR A 83 -2.76 7.81 14.70
N LEU A 84 -2.26 6.94 13.82
CA LEU A 84 -1.63 5.68 14.23
C LEU A 84 -0.20 5.63 13.72
N THR A 85 0.74 5.39 14.63
CA THR A 85 2.15 5.19 14.29
C THR A 85 2.60 3.79 14.67
N PHE A 86 3.10 3.02 13.71
CA PHE A 86 3.73 1.72 13.92
C PHE A 86 5.24 1.84 13.77
N ARG A 87 6.02 1.29 14.71
CA ARG A 87 7.50 1.32 14.66
C ARG A 87 8.11 -0.03 14.98
N ASP A 88 9.07 -0.43 14.15
CA ASP A 88 9.97 -1.57 14.37
C ASP A 88 9.26 -2.93 14.56
N LEU A 89 8.07 -3.10 13.98
CA LEU A 89 7.25 -4.31 14.11
C LEU A 89 6.77 -4.81 12.76
N ASP A 90 6.34 -6.07 12.74
CA ASP A 90 5.84 -6.72 11.54
C ASP A 90 4.32 -6.99 11.66
N LEU A 91 3.60 -6.81 10.57
CA LEU A 91 2.19 -7.15 10.41
C LEU A 91 2.08 -8.26 9.39
N ARG A 92 1.49 -9.40 9.75
CA ARG A 92 1.32 -10.53 8.82
C ARG A 92 -0.14 -10.96 8.75
N ALA A 93 -0.78 -10.75 7.61
CA ALA A 93 -2.12 -11.24 7.32
C ALA A 93 -2.06 -12.57 6.55
N GLU A 94 -2.86 -13.54 6.97
CA GLU A 94 -2.89 -14.89 6.37
C GLU A 94 -4.31 -15.32 6.00
N ASN A 95 -4.48 -15.99 4.85
CA ASN A 95 -5.73 -16.63 4.39
C ASN A 95 -6.95 -15.70 4.34
N VAL A 96 -6.75 -14.43 3.98
CA VAL A 96 -7.77 -13.39 4.10
C VAL A 96 -8.80 -13.46 2.96
N SER A 97 -8.36 -13.86 1.76
CA SER A 97 -9.20 -13.93 0.55
C SER A 97 -10.13 -15.15 0.51
N SER A 98 -9.72 -16.28 1.11
CA SER A 98 -10.48 -17.54 1.09
C SER A 98 -11.84 -17.46 1.81
N VAL A 99 -12.05 -16.43 2.62
CA VAL A 99 -13.21 -16.28 3.51
C VAL A 99 -14.21 -15.23 2.99
N TRP A 100 -13.79 -14.28 2.14
CA TRP A 100 -14.60 -13.08 1.82
C TRP A 100 -14.48 -12.60 0.36
N PRO A 101 -15.56 -12.67 -0.43
CA PRO A 101 -15.56 -12.17 -1.81
C PRO A 101 -15.45 -10.64 -1.92
N ASP A 102 -15.90 -9.83 -0.95
CA ASP A 102 -15.93 -8.37 -1.16
C ASP A 102 -14.65 -7.63 -0.75
N GLY A 103 -13.51 -8.32 -0.70
CA GLY A 103 -12.20 -7.75 -0.36
C GLY A 103 -12.05 -7.42 1.13
N TRP A 104 -10.87 -7.69 1.65
CA TRP A 104 -10.49 -7.45 3.04
C TRP A 104 -9.31 -6.48 3.09
N SER A 105 -9.15 -5.74 4.18
CA SER A 105 -8.04 -4.80 4.35
C SER A 105 -7.22 -5.04 5.62
N VAL A 106 -5.90 -4.87 5.58
CA VAL A 106 -5.10 -4.81 6.83
C VAL A 106 -5.51 -3.56 7.62
N MET A 107 -5.65 -2.42 6.94
CA MET A 107 -6.10 -1.18 7.55
C MET A 107 -7.19 -0.53 6.70
N HIS A 108 -8.26 -0.13 7.36
CA HIS A 108 -9.34 0.68 6.80
C HIS A 108 -9.24 2.09 7.35
N LEU A 109 -9.20 3.09 6.48
CA LEU A 109 -8.97 4.49 6.82
C LEU A 109 -10.15 5.36 6.36
N ASP A 110 -10.62 6.21 7.26
CA ASP A 110 -11.69 7.16 7.01
C ASP A 110 -11.48 8.49 7.79
N PHE A 111 -12.30 9.50 7.55
CA PHE A 111 -12.37 10.75 8.32
C PHE A 111 -11.01 11.42 8.59
N GLY A 112 -10.16 11.55 7.58
CA GLY A 112 -8.88 12.24 7.70
C GLY A 112 -7.83 11.51 8.56
N SER A 113 -7.98 10.19 8.73
CA SER A 113 -7.02 9.37 9.46
C SER A 113 -5.59 9.51 8.90
N GLN A 114 -4.62 9.41 9.79
CA GLN A 114 -3.20 9.49 9.51
C GLN A 114 -2.55 8.19 9.97
N VAL A 115 -1.83 7.52 9.09
CA VAL A 115 -1.09 6.29 9.41
C VAL A 115 0.38 6.47 9.06
N VAL A 116 1.26 6.16 10.02
CA VAL A 116 2.70 6.23 9.86
C VAL A 116 3.31 4.87 10.17
N LEU A 117 4.08 4.31 9.24
CA LEU A 117 4.86 3.09 9.43
C LEU A 117 6.35 3.44 9.29
N GLU A 118 7.14 3.07 10.30
CA GLU A 118 8.59 3.22 10.28
C GLU A 118 9.28 1.89 10.57
N ARG A 119 10.16 1.44 9.66
CA ARG A 119 10.92 0.18 9.80
C ARG A 119 10.03 -1.04 10.05
N CYS A 120 8.85 -1.04 9.42
CA CYS A 120 7.85 -2.10 9.53
C CYS A 120 7.85 -3.00 8.29
N VAL A 121 7.44 -4.26 8.46
CA VAL A 121 7.11 -5.17 7.36
C VAL A 121 5.62 -5.46 7.39
N VAL A 122 4.93 -5.29 6.27
CA VAL A 122 3.54 -5.75 6.10
C VAL A 122 3.53 -6.86 5.06
N THR A 123 3.14 -8.05 5.49
CA THR A 123 3.04 -9.25 4.65
C THR A 123 1.59 -9.69 4.55
N VAL A 124 1.08 -9.86 3.32
CA VAL A 124 -0.21 -10.52 3.06
C VAL A 124 0.07 -11.84 2.35
N ALA A 125 -0.09 -12.95 3.05
CA ALA A 125 0.18 -14.29 2.54
C ALA A 125 -1.13 -15.06 2.30
N GLU A 126 -1.49 -15.27 1.05
CA GLU A 126 -2.68 -16.05 0.67
C GLU A 126 -2.28 -17.47 0.28
N ARG A 127 -2.79 -18.48 1.00
CA ARG A 127 -2.59 -19.89 0.62
C ARG A 127 -3.72 -20.34 -0.31
N GLY A 128 -3.38 -20.98 -1.42
CA GLY A 128 -4.34 -21.58 -2.36
C GLY A 128 -4.87 -20.64 -3.44
N TRP A 129 -4.15 -19.55 -3.75
CA TRP A 129 -4.59 -18.57 -4.72
C TRP A 129 -4.70 -19.15 -6.15
N SER A 130 -5.90 -19.15 -6.72
CA SER A 130 -6.12 -19.34 -8.16
C SER A 130 -6.21 -17.98 -8.87
N SER A 131 -5.54 -17.85 -10.02
CA SER A 131 -5.35 -16.61 -10.79
C SER A 131 -6.62 -15.94 -11.34
N GLN A 132 -7.82 -16.47 -11.10
CA GLN A 132 -9.08 -16.00 -11.70
C GLN A 132 -9.81 -14.90 -10.92
N ASP A 133 -9.58 -14.73 -9.61
CA ASP A 133 -10.30 -13.74 -8.78
C ASP A 133 -9.62 -12.36 -8.72
N ARG A 134 -9.49 -11.70 -9.88
CA ARG A 134 -8.77 -10.41 -9.99
C ARG A 134 -9.54 -9.19 -9.47
N ALA A 135 -10.82 -9.31 -9.15
CA ALA A 135 -11.68 -8.18 -8.75
C ALA A 135 -11.80 -7.99 -7.22
N THR A 136 -11.33 -8.94 -6.42
CA THR A 136 -11.69 -9.10 -4.99
C THR A 136 -10.49 -9.26 -4.05
N ALA A 137 -9.28 -9.00 -4.55
CA ALA A 137 -8.05 -9.22 -3.79
C ALA A 137 -8.01 -8.42 -2.48
N ALA A 138 -7.42 -9.03 -1.44
CA ALA A 138 -7.09 -8.35 -0.19
C ALA A 138 -6.26 -7.08 -0.47
N ARG A 139 -6.31 -6.12 0.44
CA ARG A 139 -5.62 -4.83 0.36
C ARG A 139 -4.83 -4.56 1.62
N ILE A 140 -3.69 -3.87 1.52
CA ILE A 140 -3.00 -3.42 2.73
C ILE A 140 -3.76 -2.22 3.31
N PHE A 141 -3.97 -1.18 2.50
CA PHE A 141 -4.71 0.01 2.89
C PHE A 141 -5.96 0.15 2.05
N GLU A 142 -7.07 0.38 2.72
CA GLU A 142 -8.34 0.69 2.10
C GLU A 142 -8.88 2.01 2.63
N VAL A 143 -9.18 2.93 1.72
CA VAL A 143 -9.70 4.24 2.03
C VAL A 143 -11.12 4.33 1.49
N ARG A 144 -12.12 4.39 2.37
CA ARG A 144 -13.52 4.63 2.01
C ARG A 144 -14.28 5.20 3.18
N SER A 145 -15.38 5.87 2.88
CA SER A 145 -16.34 6.26 3.89
C SER A 145 -17.06 5.05 4.47
N ASP A 146 -17.12 5.02 5.79
CA ASP A 146 -17.88 4.06 6.59
C ASP A 146 -18.99 4.80 7.36
N PRO A 147 -20.28 4.44 7.15
CA PRO A 147 -21.39 5.03 7.88
C PRO A 147 -21.26 4.93 9.41
N GLN A 148 -20.63 3.85 9.93
CA GLN A 148 -20.45 3.72 11.38
C GLN A 148 -19.45 4.76 11.91
N SER A 149 -18.38 5.01 11.16
CA SER A 149 -17.38 6.02 11.46
C SER A 149 -17.96 7.43 11.42
N TYR A 150 -18.84 7.73 10.47
CA TYR A 150 -19.56 9.01 10.40
C TYR A 150 -20.38 9.26 11.66
N VAL A 151 -21.28 8.34 12.01
CA VAL A 151 -22.15 8.50 13.19
C VAL A 151 -21.34 8.68 14.47
N LEU A 152 -20.27 7.89 14.63
CA LEU A 152 -19.43 7.92 15.82
C LEU A 152 -18.67 9.26 15.99
N LEU A 153 -18.16 9.83 14.89
CA LEU A 153 -17.30 11.02 14.96
C LEU A 153 -18.07 12.33 14.85
N THR A 154 -19.24 12.32 14.22
CA THR A 154 -19.99 13.56 13.90
C THR A 154 -21.26 13.69 14.71
N GLY A 155 -21.67 12.65 15.44
CA GLY A 155 -22.96 12.62 16.13
C GLY A 155 -24.17 12.71 15.17
N GLY A 156 -23.96 12.45 13.88
CA GLY A 156 -25.01 12.57 12.85
C GLY A 156 -25.20 13.99 12.30
N LEU A 157 -24.28 14.92 12.56
CA LEU A 157 -24.28 16.25 11.94
C LEU A 157 -24.19 16.16 10.42
N PRO A 158 -24.84 17.04 9.63
CA PRO A 158 -24.79 17.02 8.17
C PRO A 158 -23.36 17.06 7.63
N SER A 159 -23.10 16.32 6.55
CA SER A 159 -21.76 16.20 5.94
C SER A 159 -21.18 17.52 5.43
N SER A 160 -22.01 18.54 5.19
CA SER A 160 -21.59 19.89 4.75
C SER A 160 -20.81 20.67 5.80
N ASP A 161 -20.96 20.31 7.08
CA ASP A 161 -20.45 21.11 8.20
C ASP A 161 -19.14 20.56 8.78
N ILE A 162 -18.63 19.46 8.21
CA ILE A 162 -17.43 18.77 8.67
C ILE A 162 -16.26 19.09 7.75
N ALA A 163 -15.23 19.73 8.31
CA ALA A 163 -13.97 19.96 7.60
C ALA A 163 -13.27 18.61 7.34
N VAL A 164 -13.37 18.10 6.11
CA VAL A 164 -12.71 16.87 5.68
C VAL A 164 -11.20 17.13 5.58
N ARG A 165 -10.44 16.54 6.49
CA ARG A 165 -8.97 16.48 6.36
C ARG A 165 -8.62 15.36 5.38
N PRO A 166 -7.59 15.53 4.54
CA PRO A 166 -7.11 14.46 3.68
C PRO A 166 -6.58 13.31 4.53
N ILE A 167 -6.89 12.08 4.12
CA ILE A 167 -6.32 10.88 4.72
C ILE A 167 -4.86 10.79 4.30
N ALA A 168 -3.96 10.41 5.20
CA ALA A 168 -2.55 10.25 4.84
C ALA A 168 -1.95 8.93 5.31
N ILE A 169 -1.09 8.38 4.48
CA ILE A 169 -0.31 7.17 4.72
C ILE A 169 1.16 7.52 4.49
N SER A 170 2.00 7.41 5.52
CA SER A 170 3.44 7.66 5.45
C SER A 170 4.21 6.39 5.77
N LEU A 171 5.06 5.96 4.86
CA LEU A 171 5.89 4.76 5.00
C LEU A 171 7.35 5.14 4.85
N LYS A 172 8.16 4.79 5.85
CA LYS A 172 9.60 5.05 5.85
C LYS A 172 10.39 3.79 6.20
N ASN A 173 11.34 3.42 5.36
CA ASN A 173 12.14 2.20 5.54
C ASN A 173 11.25 0.96 5.70
N CYS A 174 10.17 0.85 4.91
CA CYS A 174 9.18 -0.22 5.08
C CYS A 174 9.22 -1.23 3.92
N VAL A 175 8.75 -2.44 4.23
CA VAL A 175 8.52 -3.48 3.22
C VAL A 175 7.04 -3.81 3.18
N LEU A 176 6.40 -3.63 2.04
CA LEU A 176 5.04 -4.07 1.77
C LEU A 176 5.10 -5.22 0.79
N ARG A 177 4.59 -6.40 1.16
CA ARG A 177 4.67 -7.57 0.28
C ARG A 177 3.46 -8.48 0.34
N GLY A 178 3.16 -9.16 -0.76
CA GLY A 178 2.15 -10.21 -0.75
C GLY A 178 1.20 -10.29 -1.94
N GLU A 179 0.25 -11.21 -1.83
CA GLU A 179 -0.80 -11.49 -2.81
C GLU A 179 -1.95 -10.48 -2.74
N THR A 180 -1.64 -9.20 -2.88
CA THR A 180 -2.55 -8.10 -2.51
C THR A 180 -2.38 -6.88 -3.42
N ALA A 181 -3.31 -5.93 -3.37
CA ALA A 181 -3.03 -4.55 -3.79
C ALA A 181 -2.56 -3.73 -2.58
N ALA A 182 -1.65 -2.77 -2.77
CA ALA A 182 -1.14 -2.01 -1.64
C ALA A 182 -2.16 -0.98 -1.14
N VAL A 183 -2.63 -0.08 -2.01
CA VAL A 183 -3.56 0.99 -1.64
C VAL A 183 -4.76 0.99 -2.57
N TRP A 184 -5.95 1.05 -1.98
CA TRP A 184 -7.19 1.29 -2.69
C TRP A 184 -7.92 2.48 -2.07
N VAL A 185 -8.41 3.36 -2.92
CA VAL A 185 -9.21 4.52 -2.51
C VAL A 185 -10.53 4.54 -3.27
N GLY A 186 -11.62 4.53 -2.52
CA GLY A 186 -12.98 4.54 -3.04
C GLY A 186 -13.68 5.88 -2.83
N ALA A 187 -14.77 6.05 -3.57
CA ALA A 187 -15.67 7.21 -3.45
C ALA A 187 -14.96 8.57 -3.60
N GLY A 188 -13.87 8.60 -4.37
CA GLY A 188 -13.07 9.80 -4.63
C GLY A 188 -12.58 10.53 -3.37
N GLN A 189 -12.29 9.79 -2.30
CA GLN A 189 -11.70 10.34 -1.08
C GLN A 189 -10.33 10.97 -1.34
N PRO A 190 -10.02 12.15 -0.77
CA PRO A 190 -8.69 12.74 -0.87
C PRO A 190 -7.69 11.93 -0.04
N LEU A 191 -6.55 11.64 -0.65
CA LEU A 191 -5.53 10.76 -0.08
C LEU A 191 -4.12 11.27 -0.40
N SER A 192 -3.24 11.27 0.59
CA SER A 192 -1.80 11.48 0.41
C SER A 192 -1.02 10.25 0.85
N VAL A 193 -0.30 9.60 -0.05
CA VAL A 193 0.60 8.48 0.23
C VAL A 193 2.04 8.93 0.05
N SER A 194 2.88 8.74 1.06
CA SER A 194 4.32 9.04 1.01
C SER A 194 5.12 7.77 1.25
N LEU A 195 6.01 7.44 0.32
CA LEU A 195 6.91 6.29 0.39
C LEU A 195 8.36 6.80 0.37
N GLU A 196 9.10 6.60 1.47
CA GLU A 196 10.51 6.94 1.56
C GLU A 196 11.34 5.69 1.86
N ASN A 197 12.25 5.35 0.95
CA ASN A 197 13.09 4.17 1.07
C ASN A 197 12.28 2.90 1.35
N CYS A 198 11.36 2.54 0.46
CA CYS A 198 10.43 1.42 0.67
C CYS A 198 10.55 0.38 -0.44
N LEU A 199 10.39 -0.89 -0.06
CA LEU A 199 10.15 -1.97 -1.02
C LEU A 199 8.65 -2.29 -1.03
N THR A 200 8.03 -2.27 -2.20
CA THR A 200 6.70 -2.84 -2.40
C THR A 200 6.78 -3.99 -3.38
N SER A 201 6.41 -5.20 -2.99
CA SER A 201 6.32 -6.34 -3.91
C SER A 201 4.95 -7.00 -3.83
N THR A 202 4.11 -6.76 -4.83
CA THR A 202 2.74 -7.23 -4.80
C THR A 202 2.29 -7.77 -6.15
N THR A 203 1.29 -8.63 -6.12
CA THR A 203 0.64 -9.12 -7.33
C THR A 203 -0.42 -8.17 -7.89
N GLY A 204 -1.02 -7.37 -7.01
CA GLY A 204 -1.95 -6.31 -7.37
C GLY A 204 -1.22 -5.05 -7.86
N ARG A 205 -1.89 -3.91 -7.67
CA ARG A 205 -1.35 -2.59 -7.98
C ARG A 205 -0.81 -1.91 -6.74
N LEU A 206 0.01 -0.88 -6.95
CA LEU A 206 0.39 0.01 -5.86
C LEU A 206 -0.79 0.88 -5.42
N LEU A 207 -1.50 1.48 -6.37
CA LEU A 207 -2.62 2.38 -6.12
C LEU A 207 -3.77 2.10 -7.08
N GLU A 208 -4.97 1.95 -6.53
CA GLU A 208 -6.22 1.92 -7.30
C GLU A 208 -7.18 2.98 -6.77
N ALA A 209 -7.63 3.88 -7.64
CA ALA A 209 -8.55 4.95 -7.33
C ALA A 209 -9.89 4.74 -8.05
N VAL A 210 -10.97 4.69 -7.27
CA VAL A 210 -12.33 4.49 -7.76
C VAL A 210 -13.14 5.78 -7.56
N GLY A 211 -13.92 6.13 -8.58
CA GLY A 211 -14.78 7.29 -8.60
C GLY A 211 -15.90 7.25 -7.56
N SER A 212 -16.65 8.33 -7.54
CA SER A 212 -17.77 8.59 -6.64
C SER A 212 -19.06 8.81 -7.42
N ASP A 213 -20.17 8.43 -6.81
CA ASP A 213 -21.53 8.77 -7.24
C ASP A 213 -21.89 10.23 -6.91
N MET A 214 -21.15 10.84 -5.98
CA MET A 214 -21.30 12.25 -5.58
C MET A 214 -20.19 13.13 -6.18
N PRO A 215 -20.50 14.39 -6.56
CA PRO A 215 -19.47 15.34 -6.99
C PRO A 215 -18.36 15.47 -5.95
N LEU A 216 -17.11 15.42 -6.41
CA LEU A 216 -15.95 15.57 -5.53
C LEU A 216 -15.74 17.04 -5.16
N ALA A 217 -15.19 17.28 -3.97
CA ALA A 217 -14.66 18.59 -3.61
C ALA A 217 -13.59 19.01 -4.63
N LYS A 218 -13.49 20.32 -4.93
CA LYS A 218 -12.53 20.85 -5.91
C LYS A 218 -11.07 20.47 -5.61
N GLU A 219 -10.74 20.30 -4.33
CA GLU A 219 -9.41 19.94 -3.84
C GLU A 219 -9.25 18.42 -3.63
N SER A 220 -10.18 17.59 -4.11
CA SER A 220 -10.06 16.13 -3.96
C SER A 220 -9.02 15.56 -4.91
N VAL A 221 -7.81 15.43 -4.37
CA VAL A 221 -6.63 14.90 -5.06
C VAL A 221 -6.15 13.65 -4.32
N VAL A 222 -5.79 12.62 -5.11
CA VAL A 222 -5.04 11.46 -4.64
C VAL A 222 -3.58 11.66 -5.04
N ARG A 223 -2.71 11.92 -4.07
CA ARG A 223 -1.28 12.14 -4.28
C ARG A 223 -0.46 10.95 -3.81
N LEU A 224 0.48 10.50 -4.64
CA LEU A 224 1.52 9.54 -4.27
C LEU A 224 2.88 10.21 -4.44
N THR A 225 3.63 10.34 -3.35
CA THR A 225 5.03 10.76 -3.38
C THR A 225 5.92 9.56 -3.09
N ALA A 226 6.89 9.30 -3.96
CA ALA A 226 7.80 8.16 -3.84
C ALA A 226 9.25 8.63 -3.98
N ALA A 227 10.10 8.30 -3.01
CA ALA A 227 11.52 8.62 -3.03
C ALA A 227 12.33 7.38 -2.64
N ASN A 228 13.27 6.99 -3.51
CA ASN A 228 14.12 5.82 -3.26
C ASN A 228 13.29 4.55 -3.04
N VAL A 229 12.27 4.31 -3.86
CA VAL A 229 11.44 3.10 -3.72
C VAL A 229 11.78 2.09 -4.79
N THR A 230 11.64 0.81 -4.47
CA THR A 230 11.54 -0.25 -5.46
C THR A 230 10.13 -0.84 -5.38
N CYS A 231 9.38 -0.77 -6.47
CA CYS A 231 8.02 -1.27 -6.55
C CYS A 231 7.91 -2.36 -7.62
N ALA A 232 7.87 -3.61 -7.20
CA ALA A 232 7.62 -4.79 -8.03
C ALA A 232 6.14 -5.17 -7.99
N VAL A 233 5.37 -4.66 -8.96
CA VAL A 233 3.90 -4.73 -8.96
C VAL A 233 3.38 -5.47 -10.20
N ARG A 234 2.82 -6.67 -10.03
CA ARG A 234 2.47 -7.53 -11.19
C ARG A 234 1.31 -7.00 -12.03
N SER A 235 0.42 -6.20 -11.46
CA SER A 235 -0.72 -5.64 -12.18
C SER A 235 -0.52 -4.19 -12.64
N GLY A 236 0.59 -3.53 -12.29
CA GLY A 236 0.82 -2.12 -12.62
C GLY A 236 0.91 -1.21 -11.39
N VAL A 237 1.21 0.07 -11.61
CA VAL A 237 1.39 1.03 -10.51
C VAL A 237 0.07 1.70 -10.15
N VAL A 238 -0.57 2.35 -11.10
CA VAL A 238 -1.81 3.10 -10.89
C VAL A 238 -2.94 2.53 -11.74
N ARG A 239 -4.15 2.46 -11.17
CA ARG A 239 -5.39 2.34 -11.94
C ARG A 239 -6.42 3.35 -11.46
N VAL A 240 -7.12 3.96 -12.40
CA VAL A 240 -8.22 4.88 -12.13
C VAL A 240 -9.47 4.38 -12.85
N ILE A 241 -10.58 4.28 -12.10
CA ILE A 241 -11.86 3.75 -12.60
C ILE A 241 -12.98 4.67 -12.10
N PRO A 242 -13.88 5.20 -12.95
CA PRO A 242 -15.09 5.87 -12.46
C PRO A 242 -15.93 4.89 -11.65
N GLY A 243 -16.19 3.71 -12.19
CA GLY A 243 -17.08 2.72 -11.60
C GLY A 243 -18.51 2.89 -12.12
N GLU A 244 -19.32 1.84 -12.01
CA GLU A 244 -20.71 1.89 -12.46
C GLU A 244 -21.49 2.91 -11.61
N TYR A 245 -22.14 3.88 -12.27
CA TYR A 245 -22.85 5.00 -11.63
C TYR A 245 -21.98 5.95 -10.79
N ARG A 246 -20.66 5.93 -10.96
CA ARG A 246 -19.71 6.75 -10.19
C ARG A 246 -18.87 7.64 -11.10
N PRO A 247 -19.48 8.64 -11.77
CA PRO A 247 -18.82 9.40 -12.84
C PRO A 247 -17.74 10.35 -12.30
N TYR A 248 -17.71 10.65 -11.00
CA TYR A 248 -16.81 11.65 -10.45
C TYR A 248 -15.49 11.02 -9.99
N VAL A 249 -14.45 11.18 -10.81
CA VAL A 249 -13.13 10.60 -10.59
C VAL A 249 -12.17 11.62 -9.97
N PRO A 250 -11.39 11.25 -8.93
CA PRO A 250 -10.41 12.17 -8.35
C PRO A 250 -9.27 12.47 -9.32
N GLN A 251 -8.64 13.63 -9.16
CA GLN A 251 -7.34 13.86 -9.80
C GLN A 251 -6.28 12.99 -9.11
N VAL A 252 -5.42 12.35 -9.89
CA VAL A 252 -4.32 11.53 -9.39
C VAL A 252 -2.99 12.18 -9.77
N GLU A 253 -2.15 12.43 -8.76
CA GLU A 253 -0.83 13.03 -8.91
C GLU A 253 0.25 12.10 -8.37
N ILE A 254 1.26 11.82 -9.18
CA ILE A 254 2.41 11.02 -8.78
C ILE A 254 3.66 11.90 -8.85
N ASP A 255 4.40 12.00 -7.75
CA ASP A 255 5.73 12.63 -7.68
C ASP A 255 6.75 11.56 -7.28
N ALA A 256 7.59 11.11 -8.20
CA ALA A 256 8.51 9.99 -8.01
C ALA A 256 9.98 10.40 -8.25
N ARG A 257 10.88 10.16 -7.31
CA ARG A 257 12.32 10.41 -7.50
C ARG A 257 13.18 9.21 -7.18
N ALA A 258 14.23 9.01 -7.96
CA ALA A 258 15.25 7.99 -7.75
C ALA A 258 14.64 6.61 -7.45
N SER A 259 13.58 6.24 -8.17
CA SER A 259 12.76 5.05 -7.86
C SER A 259 12.79 4.05 -9.00
N VAL A 260 12.61 2.77 -8.66
CA VAL A 260 12.58 1.66 -9.62
C VAL A 260 11.19 1.04 -9.66
N TRP A 261 10.59 0.99 -10.85
CA TRP A 261 9.28 0.43 -11.12
C TRP A 261 9.44 -0.84 -11.94
N VAL A 262 9.10 -1.98 -11.35
CA VAL A 262 9.21 -3.29 -11.98
C VAL A 262 7.81 -3.87 -12.16
N GLY A 263 7.48 -4.28 -13.38
CA GLY A 263 6.23 -4.98 -13.66
C GLY A 263 6.39 -5.88 -14.87
N PRO A 264 5.51 -6.87 -15.08
CA PRO A 264 5.65 -7.78 -16.19
C PRO A 264 5.25 -7.07 -17.51
N PRO A 265 5.63 -7.60 -18.69
CA PRO A 265 5.29 -6.98 -19.98
C PRO A 265 3.81 -6.75 -20.22
N GLN A 266 2.95 -7.63 -19.68
CA GLN A 266 1.49 -7.49 -19.73
C GLN A 266 0.92 -6.50 -18.69
N GLY A 267 1.74 -6.09 -17.72
CA GLY A 267 1.38 -5.06 -16.75
C GLY A 267 1.36 -3.69 -17.41
N VAL A 268 0.51 -2.80 -16.91
CA VAL A 268 0.40 -1.41 -17.38
C VAL A 268 0.81 -0.50 -16.24
N LEU A 269 1.81 0.37 -16.45
CA LEU A 269 2.27 1.30 -15.41
C LEU A 269 1.10 2.16 -14.89
N VAL A 270 0.38 2.85 -15.79
CA VAL A 270 -0.81 3.66 -15.48
C VAL A 270 -1.99 3.25 -16.36
N GLU A 271 -3.11 2.90 -15.74
CA GLU A 271 -4.32 2.51 -16.46
C GLU A 271 -5.53 3.37 -16.10
N HIS A 272 -6.25 3.86 -17.10
CA HIS A 272 -7.58 4.44 -16.95
C HIS A 272 -8.59 3.54 -17.65
N VAL A 273 -9.64 3.15 -16.93
CA VAL A 273 -10.70 2.28 -17.45
C VAL A 273 -12.01 3.04 -17.40
N GLY A 274 -12.79 3.00 -18.47
CA GLY A 274 -14.09 3.68 -18.52
C GLY A 274 -14.00 5.18 -18.78
N MET A 275 -12.88 5.69 -19.28
CA MET A 275 -12.65 7.13 -19.50
C MET A 275 -12.19 7.43 -20.92
N SER A 276 -12.59 8.58 -21.45
CA SER A 276 -12.03 9.10 -22.69
C SER A 276 -10.56 9.54 -22.49
N ALA A 277 -9.82 9.66 -23.60
CA ALA A 277 -8.45 10.15 -23.56
C ALA A 277 -8.36 11.57 -22.98
N GLU A 278 -9.27 12.47 -23.37
CA GLU A 278 -9.31 13.85 -22.87
C GLU A 278 -9.50 13.89 -21.35
N GLU A 279 -10.45 13.13 -20.80
CA GLU A 279 -10.70 13.05 -19.37
C GLU A 279 -9.48 12.49 -18.61
N ALA A 280 -8.89 11.39 -19.10
CA ALA A 280 -7.73 10.78 -18.47
C ALA A 280 -6.52 11.73 -18.44
N LEU A 281 -6.26 12.47 -19.53
CA LEU A 281 -5.17 13.45 -19.62
C LEU A 281 -5.41 14.66 -18.70
N GLY A 282 -6.67 15.03 -18.47
CA GLY A 282 -7.07 16.09 -17.55
C GLY A 282 -6.98 15.70 -16.07
N ARG A 283 -7.11 14.40 -15.75
CA ARG A 283 -7.21 13.88 -14.37
C ARG A 283 -5.93 13.27 -13.83
N PHE A 284 -4.90 13.13 -14.66
CA PHE A 284 -3.65 12.50 -14.27
C PHE A 284 -2.44 13.42 -14.44
N ARG A 285 -1.57 13.41 -13.44
CA ARG A 285 -0.28 14.11 -13.44
C ARG A 285 0.82 13.17 -12.97
N TRP A 286 1.90 13.10 -13.74
CA TRP A 286 3.11 12.41 -13.37
C TRP A 286 4.26 13.41 -13.35
N ARG A 287 5.00 13.42 -12.25
CA ARG A 287 6.28 14.09 -12.12
C ARG A 287 7.33 13.10 -11.66
N GLY A 288 8.49 13.10 -12.30
CA GLY A 288 9.57 12.29 -11.82
C GLY A 288 10.96 12.72 -12.23
N ASP A 289 11.92 12.19 -11.48
CA ASP A 289 13.33 12.51 -11.59
C ASP A 289 14.17 11.26 -11.32
N ARG A 290 15.01 10.87 -12.29
CA ARG A 290 15.87 9.68 -12.22
C ARG A 290 15.11 8.40 -11.88
N ASN A 291 13.96 8.18 -12.51
CA ASN A 291 13.20 6.95 -12.36
C ASN A 291 13.60 5.89 -13.38
N PHE A 292 13.57 4.64 -12.93
CA PHE A 292 13.91 3.48 -13.72
C PHE A 292 12.69 2.58 -13.85
N TYR A 293 12.45 2.13 -15.07
CA TYR A 293 11.33 1.27 -15.40
C TYR A 293 11.86 0.00 -16.02
N GLU A 294 11.44 -1.15 -15.49
CA GLU A 294 11.88 -2.44 -16.00
C GLU A 294 10.68 -3.31 -16.37
N ARG A 295 10.81 -3.97 -17.53
CA ARG A 295 9.89 -4.98 -18.09
C ARG A 295 8.48 -4.51 -18.47
N PHE A 296 8.03 -3.33 -18.10
CA PHE A 296 6.78 -2.75 -18.64
C PHE A 296 6.88 -2.57 -20.17
N ALA A 297 5.85 -3.04 -20.89
CA ALA A 297 5.70 -2.74 -22.33
C ALA A 297 4.74 -1.55 -22.58
N VAL A 298 3.78 -1.34 -21.68
CA VAL A 298 2.78 -0.27 -21.77
C VAL A 298 2.88 0.63 -20.54
N PHE A 299 3.13 1.91 -20.77
CA PHE A 299 3.29 2.92 -19.73
C PHE A 299 1.98 3.63 -19.41
N TRP A 300 1.13 3.82 -20.42
CA TRP A 300 -0.20 4.38 -20.21
C TRP A 300 -1.22 3.65 -21.08
N SER A 301 -2.26 3.11 -20.46
CA SER A 301 -3.43 2.57 -21.16
C SER A 301 -4.67 3.37 -20.79
N ILE A 302 -5.42 3.83 -21.78
CA ILE A 302 -6.70 4.52 -21.59
C ILE A 302 -7.76 3.76 -22.39
N ALA A 303 -8.63 3.05 -21.69
CA ALA A 303 -9.72 2.28 -22.26
C ALA A 303 -11.05 3.02 -22.04
N PRO A 304 -11.73 3.50 -23.11
CA PRO A 304 -13.01 4.16 -22.96
C PRO A 304 -14.10 3.16 -22.54
N GLY A 305 -15.12 3.64 -21.80
CA GLY A 305 -16.23 2.80 -21.36
C GLY A 305 -17.16 2.40 -22.51
N THR A 306 -17.30 3.28 -23.49
CA THR A 306 -17.99 3.07 -24.76
C THR A 306 -17.19 3.80 -25.85
N GLY A 307 -17.10 3.24 -27.05
CA GLY A 307 -16.39 3.88 -28.17
C GLY A 307 -15.04 3.22 -28.51
N PRO A 308 -14.09 3.99 -29.07
CA PRO A 308 -13.03 3.46 -29.93
C PRO A 308 -11.96 2.64 -29.19
N GLU A 309 -10.98 2.17 -29.96
CA GLU A 309 -9.86 1.35 -29.51
C GLU A 309 -9.11 1.94 -28.29
N THR A 310 -8.61 1.07 -27.42
CA THR A 310 -7.83 1.44 -26.24
C THR A 310 -6.53 2.14 -26.65
N LEU A 311 -6.33 3.38 -26.19
CA LEU A 311 -5.05 4.08 -26.37
C LEU A 311 -3.99 3.44 -25.49
N ARG A 312 -2.87 3.04 -26.08
CA ARG A 312 -1.72 2.46 -25.36
C ARG A 312 -0.44 3.19 -25.74
N LEU A 313 0.25 3.74 -24.75
CA LEU A 313 1.49 4.48 -24.91
C LEU A 313 2.68 3.62 -24.45
N PRO A 314 3.66 3.33 -25.33
CA PRO A 314 4.94 2.75 -24.92
C PRO A 314 5.83 3.82 -24.25
N PHE A 315 7.01 3.40 -23.78
CA PHE A 315 7.96 4.26 -23.07
C PHE A 315 8.31 5.57 -23.82
N GLU A 316 8.63 5.50 -25.11
CA GLU A 316 9.01 6.70 -25.88
C GLU A 316 7.86 7.71 -25.98
N ALA A 317 6.62 7.23 -26.16
CA ALA A 317 5.45 8.11 -26.19
C ALA A 317 5.16 8.72 -24.81
N TRP A 318 5.33 7.94 -23.73
CA TRP A 318 5.25 8.42 -22.35
C TRP A 318 6.26 9.53 -22.07
N LYS A 319 7.53 9.30 -22.40
CA LYS A 319 8.61 10.27 -22.23
C LYS A 319 8.35 11.55 -23.02
N ASN A 320 7.89 11.43 -24.27
CA ASN A 320 7.57 12.58 -25.12
C ASN A 320 6.36 13.37 -24.62
N TYR A 321 5.39 12.69 -24.00
CA TYR A 321 4.20 13.34 -23.45
C TYR A 321 4.54 14.20 -22.23
N TRP A 322 5.24 13.64 -21.24
CA TRP A 322 5.60 14.35 -20.01
C TRP A 322 6.71 15.37 -20.22
N ARG A 323 7.59 15.11 -21.19
CA ARG A 323 8.78 15.89 -21.52
C ARG A 323 9.74 16.01 -20.32
N TRP A 324 10.86 16.67 -20.54
CA TRP A 324 11.90 16.80 -19.52
C TRP A 324 11.43 17.65 -18.31
N GLU A 325 10.44 18.53 -18.49
CA GLU A 325 9.91 19.37 -17.41
C GLU A 325 9.15 18.58 -16.34
N ASN A 326 8.56 17.44 -16.71
CA ASN A 326 7.83 16.59 -15.75
C ASN A 326 8.47 15.21 -15.57
N GLU A 327 9.24 14.67 -16.51
CA GLU A 327 9.98 13.42 -16.29
C GLU A 327 11.45 13.62 -16.69
N THR A 328 12.29 13.92 -15.70
CA THR A 328 13.72 14.19 -15.88
C THR A 328 14.52 12.88 -15.81
N SER A 329 15.35 12.64 -16.82
CA SER A 329 16.25 11.48 -16.91
C SER A 329 15.57 10.11 -16.65
N PRO A 330 14.41 9.79 -17.26
CA PRO A 330 13.84 8.46 -17.15
C PRO A 330 14.68 7.45 -17.93
N ALA A 331 14.82 6.25 -17.37
CA ALA A 331 15.46 5.13 -18.03
C ALA A 331 14.52 3.92 -18.09
N TRP A 332 14.48 3.26 -19.24
CA TRP A 332 13.76 2.01 -19.44
C TRP A 332 14.70 0.94 -19.95
N GLY A 333 14.67 -0.23 -19.32
CA GLY A 333 15.54 -1.33 -19.66
C GLY A 333 15.92 -2.17 -18.44
N ALA A 334 17.03 -2.89 -18.57
CA ALA A 334 17.55 -3.72 -17.49
C ALA A 334 18.20 -2.84 -16.42
N VAL A 335 17.72 -2.96 -15.18
CA VAL A 335 18.40 -2.43 -14.01
C VAL A 335 19.48 -3.44 -13.57
N PRO A 336 20.68 -3.00 -13.18
CA PRO A 336 21.76 -3.90 -12.79
C PRO A 336 21.50 -4.47 -11.40
N TRP A 337 20.61 -5.46 -11.31
CA TRP A 337 20.34 -6.18 -10.07
C TRP A 337 21.52 -7.09 -9.70
N SER A 338 21.83 -7.19 -8.42
CA SER A 338 22.84 -8.11 -7.89
C SER A 338 22.45 -9.60 -8.06
N ARG A 339 21.16 -9.87 -8.26
CA ARG A 339 20.56 -11.20 -8.47
C ARG A 339 19.45 -11.11 -9.49
N PRO A 340 19.11 -12.21 -10.20
CA PRO A 340 17.90 -12.26 -10.99
C PRO A 340 16.67 -11.91 -10.14
N LEU A 341 15.75 -11.14 -10.71
CA LEU A 341 14.49 -10.80 -10.06
C LEU A 341 13.70 -12.08 -9.69
N PRO A 342 12.99 -12.08 -8.56
CA PRO A 342 12.37 -13.28 -7.97
C PRO A 342 11.04 -13.66 -8.67
N ASP A 343 11.08 -13.90 -9.99
CA ASP A 343 9.86 -14.14 -10.78
C ASP A 343 9.15 -15.47 -10.47
N GLY A 344 9.90 -16.47 -10.00
CA GLY A 344 9.41 -17.81 -9.69
C GLY A 344 8.80 -17.97 -8.29
N THR A 345 8.93 -16.97 -7.42
CA THR A 345 8.44 -17.00 -6.04
C THR A 345 7.19 -16.14 -5.88
N LEU A 346 6.47 -16.36 -4.79
CA LEU A 346 5.31 -15.54 -4.44
C LEU A 346 5.76 -14.24 -3.75
N PRO A 347 5.08 -13.09 -3.96
CA PRO A 347 5.58 -11.84 -3.41
C PRO A 347 5.69 -11.81 -1.89
N HIS A 348 4.86 -12.56 -1.15
CA HIS A 348 5.02 -12.66 0.31
C HIS A 348 6.32 -13.35 0.74
N GLU A 349 7.06 -13.99 -0.17
CA GLU A 349 8.36 -14.61 0.10
C GLU A 349 9.52 -13.64 -0.21
N HIS A 350 9.27 -12.59 -1.01
CA HIS A 350 10.31 -11.68 -1.46
C HIS A 350 10.92 -10.87 -0.31
N THR A 351 12.21 -10.59 -0.43
CA THR A 351 13.02 -9.87 0.56
C THR A 351 13.68 -8.65 -0.06
N PRO A 352 14.12 -7.66 0.74
CA PRO A 352 14.92 -6.53 0.26
C PRO A 352 16.13 -6.93 -0.60
N ARG A 353 16.77 -8.06 -0.26
CA ARG A 353 17.98 -8.53 -0.97
C ARG A 353 17.71 -9.01 -2.38
N ASP A 354 16.48 -9.41 -2.70
CA ASP A 354 16.10 -9.82 -4.05
C ASP A 354 16.02 -8.62 -5.02
N PHE A 355 16.04 -7.41 -4.47
CA PHE A 355 15.99 -6.14 -5.20
C PHE A 355 17.21 -5.26 -4.89
N SER A 356 18.32 -5.85 -4.43
CA SER A 356 19.58 -5.13 -4.26
C SER A 356 20.24 -4.88 -5.63
N LEU A 357 20.70 -3.66 -5.87
CA LEU A 357 21.51 -3.33 -7.04
C LEU A 357 22.92 -3.95 -6.93
N MET A 358 23.54 -4.20 -8.09
CA MET A 358 24.90 -4.71 -8.21
C MET A 358 25.90 -3.71 -7.63
N ASP A 359 27.01 -4.22 -7.09
CA ASP A 359 28.12 -3.39 -6.65
C ASP A 359 28.79 -2.71 -7.88
N PRO A 360 28.95 -1.36 -7.89
CA PRO A 360 29.62 -0.65 -8.97
C PRO A 360 31.08 -1.06 -9.17
N MET A 361 31.72 -1.70 -8.19
CA MET A 361 33.06 -2.30 -8.33
C MET A 361 33.06 -3.60 -9.14
N ILE A 362 31.88 -4.23 -9.31
CA ILE A 362 31.70 -5.47 -10.07
C ILE A 362 31.18 -5.17 -11.48
N ASP A 363 30.25 -4.22 -11.60
CA ASP A 363 29.63 -3.84 -12.87
C ASP A 363 29.49 -2.31 -12.98
N ASP A 364 30.16 -1.73 -13.97
CA ASP A 364 30.14 -0.30 -14.25
C ASP A 364 28.72 0.22 -14.56
N ALA A 365 27.81 -0.65 -15.02
CA ALA A 365 26.41 -0.30 -15.24
C ALA A 365 25.70 0.15 -13.96
N ALA A 366 26.21 -0.23 -12.77
CA ALA A 366 25.67 0.19 -11.48
C ALA A 366 26.23 1.53 -10.95
N ILE A 367 27.22 2.12 -11.64
CA ILE A 367 27.77 3.43 -11.26
C ILE A 367 26.68 4.51 -11.35
N GLY A 368 26.52 5.29 -10.27
CA GLY A 368 25.49 6.33 -10.18
C GLY A 368 24.06 5.82 -9.91
N LEU A 369 23.90 4.51 -9.73
CA LEU A 369 22.65 3.85 -9.35
C LEU A 369 22.72 3.29 -7.92
N ALA A 370 23.76 2.50 -7.65
CA ALA A 370 23.93 1.82 -6.37
C ALA A 370 24.00 2.83 -5.21
N GLY A 371 23.11 2.66 -4.23
CA GLY A 371 23.03 3.55 -3.07
C GLY A 371 22.29 4.88 -3.32
N GLU A 372 21.86 5.16 -4.55
CA GLU A 372 21.17 6.40 -4.91
C GLU A 372 19.75 6.18 -5.47
N VAL A 373 19.50 5.04 -6.11
CA VAL A 373 18.26 4.72 -6.82
C VAL A 373 17.64 3.44 -6.28
N GLY A 374 16.31 3.41 -6.26
CA GLY A 374 15.55 2.30 -5.68
C GLY A 374 15.64 2.29 -4.16
N CYS A 375 15.08 1.24 -3.56
CA CYS A 375 15.21 1.04 -2.13
C CYS A 375 16.65 0.69 -1.73
N LEU A 376 17.11 1.29 -0.65
CA LEU A 376 18.36 0.98 0.02
C LEU A 376 18.13 -0.28 0.87
N ALA A 377 18.30 -1.45 0.25
CA ALA A 377 17.96 -2.75 0.84
C ALA A 377 18.58 -2.99 2.22
N ASP A 378 19.82 -2.52 2.45
CA ASP A 378 20.51 -2.68 3.75
C ASP A 378 19.94 -1.81 4.88
N ARG A 379 19.10 -0.81 4.53
CA ARG A 379 18.38 0.03 5.50
C ARG A 379 16.94 -0.42 5.72
N LEU A 380 16.48 -1.40 4.95
CA LEU A 380 15.16 -1.99 5.13
C LEU A 380 15.19 -3.03 6.25
N PRO A 381 14.07 -3.23 6.96
CA PRO A 381 13.96 -4.28 7.95
C PRO A 381 14.28 -5.65 7.36
N ALA A 382 14.94 -6.49 8.17
CA ALA A 382 15.08 -7.90 7.84
C ALA A 382 13.70 -8.56 7.76
N VAL A 383 13.54 -9.42 6.78
CA VAL A 383 12.27 -10.10 6.53
C VAL A 383 12.50 -11.60 6.64
N SER A 384 11.73 -12.27 7.51
CA SER A 384 11.81 -13.72 7.62
C SER A 384 11.16 -14.35 6.38
N SER A 385 11.91 -15.19 5.67
CA SER A 385 11.36 -16.06 4.63
C SER A 385 10.56 -17.14 5.36
N ALA A 386 9.25 -17.01 5.43
CA ALA A 386 8.39 -17.94 6.14
C ALA A 386 8.28 -19.28 5.37
N THR A 387 9.30 -20.14 5.47
CA THR A 387 9.17 -21.59 5.23
C THR A 387 8.98 -22.28 6.57
N ALA A 388 7.88 -21.99 7.25
CA ALA A 388 7.36 -22.92 8.26
C ALA A 388 6.53 -23.97 7.52
N ALA A 389 7.20 -25.00 7.03
CA ALA A 389 6.56 -26.27 6.73
C ALA A 389 5.86 -26.73 8.01
N VAL A 390 4.54 -26.62 8.05
CA VAL A 390 3.74 -27.37 9.01
C VAL A 390 3.83 -28.83 8.54
N PRO A 391 4.32 -29.77 9.36
CA PRO A 391 4.39 -31.17 8.94
C PRO A 391 2.96 -31.69 8.67
N PRO A 392 2.84 -32.71 7.80
CA PRO A 392 1.58 -33.14 7.19
C PRO A 392 0.47 -33.52 8.18
#